data_AF-A0A7S4GDM8-F1
#
_entry.id   AF-A0A7S4GDM8-F1
#
_cell.length_a   1.000
_cell.length_b   1.000
_cell.length_c   1.000
_cell.angle_alpha   90.00
_cell.angle_beta   90.00
_cell.angle_gamma   90.00
#
_symmetry.space_group_name_H-M   'P 1'
#
loop_
_entity.id
_entity.type
_entity.pdbx_description
1 polymer ?
#
loop_
_entity_poly.entity_id
_entity_poly.type
_entity_poly.pdbx_seq_one_letter_code
_entity_poly.pdbx_strand_id
1 'polypeptide(L)'
;RYLRRRRVLNDLRAAGWHTQNVSVEIPQDQFLHEVLAHRFTVSPPGYGLDAYRTWEVLGVGRVPIVGPAVRRVLYDDLPVVYVDDWKTVTAEFLEAQWARLHRRLFNA
;
A
#
# COMPACT_ATOMS: atom_id res chain seq x y z
N ARG A 1 4.49 -9.06 -14.99
CA ARG A 1 3.52 -9.30 -13.88
C ARG A 1 4.19 -9.83 -12.60
N TYR A 2 4.89 -10.98 -12.64
CA TYR A 2 5.51 -11.61 -11.46
C TYR A 2 6.80 -10.90 -10.98
N LEU A 3 7.68 -10.52 -11.91
CA LEU A 3 9.01 -9.96 -11.57
C LEU A 3 8.94 -8.64 -10.79
N ARG A 4 7.98 -7.76 -11.11
CA ARG A 4 7.79 -6.48 -10.40
C ARG A 4 7.27 -6.69 -8.98
N ARG A 5 6.26 -7.55 -8.80
CA ARG A 5 5.74 -7.89 -7.45
C ARG A 5 6.78 -8.61 -6.61
N ARG A 6 7.53 -9.55 -7.21
CA ARG A 6 8.62 -10.26 -6.52
C ARG A 6 9.72 -9.32 -6.04
N ARG A 7 10.06 -8.29 -6.84
CA ARG A 7 11.00 -7.25 -6.41
C ARG A 7 10.50 -6.50 -5.18
N VAL A 8 9.25 -6.02 -5.21
CA VAL A 8 8.63 -5.35 -4.05
C VAL A 8 8.66 -6.24 -2.80
N LEU A 9 8.29 -7.52 -2.93
CA LEU A 9 8.33 -8.46 -1.80
C LEU A 9 9.73 -8.67 -1.24
N ASN A 10 10.76 -8.67 -2.09
CA ASN A 10 12.16 -8.77 -1.65
C ASN A 10 12.65 -7.48 -0.99
N ASP A 11 12.27 -6.32 -1.51
CA ASP A 11 12.62 -5.03 -0.92
C ASP A 11 11.97 -4.85 0.45
N LEU A 12 10.71 -5.30 0.60
CA LEU A 12 10.03 -5.33 1.90
C LEU A 12 10.70 -6.29 2.89
N ARG A 13 11.20 -7.45 2.43
CA ARG A 13 12.02 -8.34 3.28
C ARG A 13 13.30 -7.66 3.74
N ALA A 14 13.96 -6.93 2.84
CA ALA A 14 15.15 -6.17 3.19
C ALA A 14 14.85 -5.04 4.19
N ALA A 15 13.63 -4.51 4.18
CA ALA A 15 13.13 -3.56 5.17
C ALA A 15 12.68 -4.20 6.51
N GLY A 16 12.85 -5.52 6.66
CA GLY A 16 12.55 -6.26 7.89
C GLY A 16 11.18 -6.92 7.95
N TRP A 17 10.36 -6.85 6.89
CA TRP A 17 9.05 -7.50 6.87
C TRP A 17 9.14 -8.98 6.52
N HIS A 18 8.40 -9.81 7.26
CA HIS A 18 8.09 -11.16 6.80
C HIS A 18 7.13 -11.08 5.61
N THR A 19 7.49 -11.67 4.47
CA THR A 19 6.60 -11.72 3.29
C THR A 19 6.38 -13.15 2.82
N GLN A 20 5.12 -13.51 2.66
CA GLN A 20 4.68 -14.79 2.10
C GLN A 20 4.04 -14.56 0.73
N ASN A 21 4.40 -15.39 -0.24
CA ASN A 21 3.72 -15.39 -1.53
C ASN A 21 2.66 -16.49 -1.49
N VAL A 22 1.39 -16.07 -1.41
CA VAL A 22 0.26 -17.00 -1.46
C VAL A 22 -0.16 -17.14 -2.92
N SER A 23 0.04 -18.33 -3.48
CA SER A 23 -0.27 -18.64 -4.89
C SER A 23 -1.76 -18.88 -5.14
N VAL A 24 -2.57 -18.82 -4.08
CA VAL A 24 -4.01 -19.07 -4.12
C VAL A 24 -4.72 -17.74 -4.28
N GLU A 25 -5.62 -17.64 -5.25
CA GLU A 25 -6.54 -16.52 -5.33
C GLU A 25 -7.48 -16.57 -4.13
N ILE A 26 -7.57 -15.46 -3.41
CA ILE A 26 -8.50 -15.32 -2.29
C ILE A 26 -9.79 -14.66 -2.78
N PRO A 27 -10.96 -15.08 -2.26
CA PRO A 27 -12.22 -14.37 -2.47
C PRO A 27 -12.14 -12.89 -2.10
N GLN A 28 -12.93 -12.06 -2.78
CA GLN A 28 -12.89 -10.60 -2.64
C GLN A 28 -13.27 -10.14 -1.23
N ASP A 29 -14.26 -10.77 -0.62
CA ASP A 29 -14.69 -10.52 0.75
C ASP A 29 -13.58 -10.85 1.76
N GLN A 30 -12.87 -11.97 1.55
CA GLN A 30 -11.70 -12.31 2.36
C GLN A 30 -10.58 -11.28 2.20
N PHE A 31 -10.31 -10.83 0.98
CA PHE A 31 -9.34 -9.75 0.74
C PHE A 31 -9.73 -8.46 1.49
N LEU A 32 -10.98 -8.02 1.39
CA LEU A 32 -11.45 -6.81 2.07
C LEU A 32 -11.43 -6.96 3.59
N HIS A 33 -11.73 -8.15 4.12
CA HIS A 33 -11.61 -8.44 5.54
C HIS A 33 -10.17 -8.28 6.03
N GLU A 34 -9.18 -8.82 5.30
CA GLU A 34 -7.76 -8.63 5.62
C GLU A 34 -7.34 -7.16 5.54
N VAL A 35 -7.79 -6.43 4.51
CA VAL A 35 -7.52 -4.98 4.40
C VAL A 35 -8.09 -4.24 5.61
N LEU A 36 -9.33 -4.52 6.01
CA LEU A 36 -9.97 -3.87 7.15
C LEU A 36 -9.26 -4.10 8.48
N ALA A 37 -8.56 -5.23 8.64
CA ALA A 37 -7.78 -5.55 9.83
C ALA A 37 -6.45 -4.77 9.92
N HIS A 38 -6.02 -4.08 8.86
CA HIS A 38 -4.72 -3.42 8.78
C HIS A 38 -4.84 -1.93 8.45
N ARG A 39 -3.93 -1.11 8.97
CA ARG A 39 -3.90 0.35 8.66
C ARG A 39 -3.45 0.62 7.23
N PHE A 40 -2.48 -0.16 6.75
CA PHE A 40 -1.81 0.03 5.47
C PHE A 40 -1.96 -1.18 4.56
N THR A 41 -2.03 -0.97 3.25
CA THR A 41 -2.01 -2.05 2.25
C THR A 41 -1.06 -1.71 1.11
N VAL A 42 -0.14 -2.61 0.80
CA VAL A 42 0.81 -2.45 -0.31
C VAL A 42 0.08 -2.60 -1.66
N SER A 43 0.11 -1.54 -2.48
CA SER A 43 -0.55 -1.45 -3.78
C SER A 43 0.44 -1.03 -4.89
N PRO A 44 1.40 -1.90 -5.26
CA PRO A 44 2.31 -1.61 -6.34
C PRO A 44 1.57 -1.57 -7.68
N PRO A 45 2.02 -0.76 -8.64
CA PRO A 45 1.31 -0.54 -9.90
C PRO A 45 1.05 -1.84 -10.67
N GLY A 46 -0.14 -1.90 -11.27
CA GLY A 46 -0.63 -3.01 -12.08
C GLY A 46 -0.22 -2.89 -13.55
N TYR A 47 -1.16 -3.17 -14.46
CA TYR A 47 -0.99 -2.99 -15.91
C TYR A 47 -1.31 -1.54 -16.37
N GLY A 48 -2.04 -0.77 -15.54
CA GLY A 48 -2.48 0.59 -15.83
C GLY A 48 -1.75 1.67 -15.02
N LEU A 49 -2.23 2.90 -15.15
CA LEU A 49 -1.74 4.08 -14.41
C LEU A 49 -2.02 3.97 -12.90
N ASP A 50 -3.05 3.22 -12.54
CA ASP A 50 -3.48 2.86 -11.21
C ASP A 50 -3.69 1.35 -11.07
N ALA A 51 -4.06 0.93 -9.86
CA ALA A 51 -4.46 -0.43 -9.56
C ALA A 51 -5.80 -0.39 -8.84
N TYR A 52 -6.76 -1.25 -9.23
CA TYR A 52 -8.06 -1.42 -8.57
C TYR A 52 -7.92 -1.55 -7.05
N ARG A 53 -6.90 -2.29 -6.59
CA ARG A 53 -6.52 -2.44 -5.18
C ARG A 53 -6.40 -1.12 -4.43
N THR A 54 -5.88 -0.08 -5.08
CA THR A 54 -5.70 1.23 -4.45
C THR A 54 -7.06 1.85 -4.10
N TRP A 55 -8.00 1.80 -5.04
CA TRP A 55 -9.36 2.30 -4.85
C TRP A 55 -10.16 1.46 -3.85
N GLU A 56 -10.00 0.14 -3.87
CA GLU A 56 -10.64 -0.75 -2.89
C GLU A 56 -10.20 -0.43 -1.45
N VAL A 57 -8.89 -0.26 -1.25
CA VAL A 57 -8.30 0.08 0.07
C VAL A 57 -8.79 1.46 0.54
N LEU A 58 -8.80 2.46 -0.36
CA LEU A 58 -9.33 3.79 -0.05
C LEU A 58 -10.83 3.75 0.28
N GLY A 59 -11.62 2.99 -0.48
CA GLY A 59 -13.06 2.87 -0.32
C GLY A 59 -13.49 2.28 1.03
N VAL A 60 -12.62 1.47 1.66
CA VAL A 60 -12.84 0.93 3.01
C VAL A 60 -12.13 1.74 4.11
N GLY A 61 -11.65 2.94 3.81
CA GLY A 61 -11.04 3.84 4.79
C GLY A 61 -9.66 3.41 5.28
N ARG A 62 -8.92 2.65 4.47
CA ARG A 62 -7.54 2.22 4.74
C ARG A 62 -6.55 2.94 3.82
N VAL A 63 -5.26 2.84 4.14
CA VAL A 63 -4.20 3.64 3.49
C VAL A 63 -3.39 2.78 2.53
N PRO A 64 -3.49 2.97 1.20
CA PRO A 64 -2.62 2.28 0.27
C PRO A 64 -1.19 2.85 0.29
N ILE A 65 -0.21 1.96 0.16
CA ILE A 65 1.20 2.29 -0.10
C ILE A 65 1.46 2.05 -1.58
N VAL A 66 1.80 3.11 -2.32
CA VAL A 66 1.99 3.07 -3.77
C VAL A 66 3.43 3.40 -4.15
N GLY A 67 3.89 2.77 -5.24
CA GLY A 67 5.25 2.94 -5.74
C GLY A 67 5.43 4.13 -6.70
N PRO A 68 6.67 4.37 -7.17
CA PRO A 68 7.04 5.59 -7.90
C PRO A 68 6.38 5.75 -9.28
N ALA A 69 5.94 4.64 -9.89
CA ALA A 69 5.29 4.70 -11.21
C ALA A 69 3.83 5.17 -11.16
N VAL A 70 3.27 5.35 -9.96
CA VAL A 70 1.91 5.86 -9.76
C VAL A 70 1.93 7.39 -9.81
N ARG A 71 1.03 7.97 -10.61
CA ARG A 71 0.92 9.42 -10.74
C ARG A 71 0.31 10.03 -9.48
N ARG A 72 1.00 10.99 -8.86
CA ARG A 72 0.56 11.65 -7.62
C ARG A 72 -0.81 12.34 -7.76
N VAL A 73 -1.00 13.04 -8.87
CA VAL A 73 -2.26 13.75 -9.22
C VAL A 73 -3.53 12.89 -9.13
N LEU A 74 -3.43 11.57 -9.23
CA LEU A 74 -4.59 10.67 -9.13
C LEU A 74 -5.16 10.58 -7.71
N TYR A 75 -4.32 10.82 -6.70
CA TYR A 75 -4.71 10.69 -5.30
C TYR A 75 -4.33 11.92 -4.48
N ASP A 76 -4.24 13.08 -5.14
CA ASP A 76 -4.12 14.35 -4.44
C ASP A 76 -5.26 14.46 -3.41
N ASP A 77 -4.90 14.95 -2.23
CA ASP A 77 -5.75 15.03 -1.03
C ASP A 77 -6.26 13.72 -0.42
N LEU A 78 -6.03 12.55 -1.02
CA LEU A 78 -6.42 11.26 -0.45
C LEU A 78 -5.38 10.68 0.53
N PRO A 79 -5.77 9.80 1.47
CA PRO A 79 -4.84 9.12 2.36
C PRO A 79 -3.99 8.08 1.61
N VAL A 80 -2.94 8.51 0.92
CA VAL A 80 -2.00 7.63 0.21
C VAL A 80 -0.58 7.85 0.71
N VAL A 81 0.16 6.75 0.88
CA VAL A 81 1.61 6.78 1.14
C VAL A 81 2.35 6.48 -0.16
N TYR A 82 3.11 7.45 -0.63
CA TYR A 82 3.98 7.28 -1.80
C TYR A 82 5.37 6.89 -1.33
N VAL A 83 5.94 5.87 -1.97
CA VAL A 83 7.33 5.46 -1.76
C VAL A 83 8.08 5.41 -3.06
N ASP A 84 9.29 5.96 -3.06
CA ASP A 84 10.21 5.89 -4.20
C ASP A 84 11.04 4.60 -4.17
N ASP A 85 11.37 4.12 -2.97
CA ASP A 85 12.05 2.85 -2.71
C ASP A 85 11.30 2.04 -1.64
N TRP A 86 10.92 0.81 -1.98
CA TRP A 86 10.20 -0.10 -1.09
C TRP A 86 11.03 -0.55 0.11
N LYS A 87 12.37 -0.43 0.06
CA LYS A 87 13.25 -0.71 1.20
C LYS A 87 13.11 0.30 2.34
N THR A 88 12.51 1.47 2.07
CA THR A 88 12.27 2.50 3.09
C THR A 88 10.98 2.27 3.87
N VAL A 89 10.16 1.31 3.45
CA VAL A 89 8.92 0.94 4.14
C VAL A 89 9.29 0.15 5.39
N THR A 90 9.74 0.81 6.44
CA THR A 90 9.98 0.21 7.76
C THR A 90 8.79 0.50 8.70
N ALA A 91 8.76 -0.13 9.88
CA ALA A 91 7.73 0.16 10.88
C ALA A 91 7.77 1.62 11.32
N GLU A 92 8.95 2.17 11.56
CA GLU A 92 9.18 3.56 11.97
C GLU A 92 8.71 4.54 10.89
N PHE A 93 9.01 4.26 9.62
CA PHE A 93 8.51 5.04 8.50
C PHE A 93 6.99 5.05 8.44
N LEU A 94 6.34 3.88 8.59
CA LEU A 94 4.89 3.77 8.53
C LEU A 94 4.19 4.47 9.70
N GLU A 95 4.75 4.40 10.91
CA GLU A 95 4.22 5.15 12.07
C GLU A 95 4.34 6.67 11.85
N ALA A 96 5.45 7.15 11.28
CA ALA A 96 5.59 8.56 10.91
C ALA A 96 4.56 8.99 9.84
N GLN A 97 4.30 8.13 8.84
CA GLN A 97 3.26 8.39 7.83
C GLN A 97 1.86 8.38 8.44
N TRP A 98 1.58 7.48 9.38
CA TRP A 98 0.30 7.41 10.08
C TRP A 98 0.04 8.71 10.85
N ALA A 99 1.01 9.18 11.64
CA ALA A 99 0.91 10.43 12.38
C ALA A 99 0.72 11.65 11.45
N ARG A 100 1.41 11.68 10.31
CA ARG A 100 1.24 12.74 9.29
C ARG A 100 -0.16 12.74 8.70
N LEU A 101 -0.67 11.58 8.28
CA LEU A 101 -1.99 11.45 7.68
C LEU A 101 -3.10 11.74 8.68
N HIS A 102 -2.96 11.26 9.92
CA HIS A 102 -3.96 11.48 10.96
C HIS A 102 -4.12 12.97 11.29
N ARG A 103 -3.01 13.72 11.40
CA ARG A 103 -3.05 15.17 11.60
C ARG A 103 -3.72 15.89 10.43
N ARG A 104 -3.44 15.47 9.20
CA ARG A 104 -4.00 16.10 8.00
C ARG A 104 -5.50 15.88 7.84
N LEU A 105 -5.99 14.70 8.20
CA LEU A 105 -7.35 14.26 7.88
C LEU A 105 -8.35 14.36 9.04
N PHE A 106 -7.87 14.32 10.28
CA PHE A 106 -8.75 14.23 11.45
C PHE A 106 -8.57 15.36 12.49
N ASN A 107 -7.58 16.24 12.31
CA ASN A 107 -7.37 17.40 13.19
C ASN A 107 -7.60 18.74 12.45
N ALA A 108 -8.54 18.76 11.50
CA ALA A 108 -9.00 19.98 10.84
C ALA A 108 -10.10 20.66 11.66
#